data_AF-A0A820S9V4-F1
#
_entry.id   AF-A0A820S9V4-F1
#
_cell.length_a   1.000
_cell.length_b   1.000
_cell.length_c   1.000
_cell.angle_alpha   90.00
_cell.angle_beta   90.00
_cell.angle_gamma   90.00
#
_symmetry.space_group_name_H-M   'P 1'
#
loop_
_entity.id
_entity.type
_entity.pdbx_description
1 polymer ?
#
loop_
_entity_poly.entity_id
_entity_poly.type
_entity_poly.pdbx_seq_one_letter_code
_entity_poly.pdbx_strand_id
1 'polypeptide(L)' 'LSKASRSVAETLKSFKFFVVGSKQTEEERDIESSLSYMGEVLHRIEEARDALNASSETYLKK' A
#
# COMPACT_ATOMS: atom_id res chain seq x y z
N LEU A 1 6.52 -12.63 4.08
CA LEU A 1 5.62 -11.55 4.53
C LEU A 1 5.61 -11.42 6.05
N SER A 2 5.46 -10.19 6.55
CA SER A 2 4.63 -10.02 7.75
C SER A 2 3.22 -9.66 7.29
N LYS A 3 2.20 -10.31 7.85
CA LYS A 3 0.77 -10.00 7.59
C LYS A 3 0.46 -8.50 7.82
N ALA A 4 1.27 -7.84 8.64
CA ALA A 4 1.11 -6.43 8.98
C ALA A 4 1.39 -5.49 7.80
N SER A 5 2.41 -5.72 6.97
CA SER A 5 2.75 -4.77 5.89
C SER A 5 1.67 -4.70 4.82
N ARG A 6 1.14 -5.87 4.40
CA ARG A 6 -0.01 -5.92 3.48
C ARG A 6 -1.26 -5.29 4.08
N SER A 7 -1.50 -5.51 5.37
CA SER A 7 -2.64 -4.89 6.05
C SER A 7 -2.53 -3.36 6.06
N VAL A 8 -1.33 -2.81 6.28
CA VAL A 8 -1.11 -1.36 6.25
C VAL A 8 -1.33 -0.80 4.85
N ALA A 9 -0.77 -1.45 3.81
CA ALA A 9 -0.95 -1.00 2.43
C ALA A 9 -2.42 -0.96 2.00
N GLU A 10 -3.19 -1.99 2.35
CA GLU A 10 -4.63 -2.03 2.05
C GLU A 10 -5.43 -1.01 2.85
N THR A 11 -5.08 -0.76 4.12
CA THR A 11 -5.71 0.31 4.91
C THR A 11 -5.48 1.69 4.29
N LEU A 12 -4.27 1.97 3.80
CA LEU A 12 -3.94 3.25 3.17
C LEU A 12 -4.71 3.45 1.85
N LYS A 13 -4.78 2.40 1.02
CA LYS A 13 -5.57 2.42 -0.23
C LYS A 13 -7.07 2.59 0.00
N SER A 14 -7.57 2.01 1.09
CA SER A 14 -9.00 2.03 1.43
C SER A 14 -9.41 3.21 2.30
N PHE A 15 -8.46 4.06 2.68
CA PHE A 15 -8.73 5.21 3.51
C PHE A 15 -9.70 6.16 2.80
N LYS A 16 -10.72 6.59 3.54
CA LYS A 16 -11.70 7.59 3.12
C LYS A 16 -11.98 8.49 4.30
N PHE A 17 -12.09 9.80 4.04
CA PHE A 17 -12.52 10.71 5.10
C PHE A 17 -13.98 10.47 5.47
N PHE A 18 -14.25 10.55 6.77
CA PHE A 18 -15.61 10.73 7.23
C PHE A 18 -15.98 12.21 7.09
N VAL A 19 -16.64 12.55 5.98
CA VAL A 19 -17.00 13.92 5.66
C VAL A 19 -18.14 14.38 6.55
N VAL A 20 -17.89 15.38 7.40
CA VAL A 20 -18.93 16.07 8.19
C VAL A 20 -19.43 17.27 7.38
N GLY A 21 -20.46 17.07 6.57
CA GLY A 21 -21.01 18.09 5.69
C GLY A 21 -21.60 17.49 4.41
N SER A 22 -21.72 18.29 3.36
CA SER A 22 -22.29 17.83 2.07
C SER A 22 -21.25 17.28 1.10
N LYS A 23 -19.96 17.68 1.23
CA LYS A 23 -18.88 17.32 0.29
C LYS A 23 -17.52 17.36 1.00
N GLN A 24 -16.62 16.51 0.54
CA GLN A 24 -15.21 16.48 0.94
C GLN A 24 -14.52 17.79 0.52
N THR A 25 -13.61 18.34 1.35
CA THR A 25 -12.80 19.51 0.96
C THR A 25 -11.76 19.13 -0.08
N GLU A 26 -11.09 20.12 -0.66
CA GLU A 26 -9.99 19.87 -1.59
C GLU A 26 -8.81 19.21 -0.90
N GLU A 27 -8.46 19.70 0.28
CA GLU A 27 -7.37 19.17 1.10
C GLU A 27 -7.66 17.72 1.53
N GLU A 28 -8.91 17.40 1.88
CA GLU A 28 -9.31 16.02 2.20
C GLU A 28 -9.18 15.08 0.98
N ARG A 29 -9.47 15.56 -0.23
CA ARG A 29 -9.25 14.76 -1.46
C ARG A 29 -7.77 14.57 -1.75
N ASP A 30 -6.94 15.60 -1.55
CA ASP A 30 -5.51 15.53 -1.76
C ASP A 30 -4.82 14.57 -0.79
N ILE A 31 -5.23 14.60 0.49
CA ILE A 31 -4.75 13.64 1.49
C ILE A 31 -5.17 12.22 1.12
N GLU A 32 -6.44 12.01 0.72
CA GLU A 32 -6.92 10.68 0.32
C GLU A 32 -6.14 10.12 -0.88
N SER A 33 -5.90 10.95 -1.90
CA SER A 33 -5.09 10.59 -3.07
C SER A 33 -3.65 10.23 -2.66
N SER A 34 -3.05 11.03 -1.78
CA SER A 34 -1.68 10.79 -1.28
C SER A 34 -1.57 9.48 -0.50
N LEU A 35 -2.55 9.16 0.36
CA LEU A 35 -2.57 7.92 1.12
C LEU A 35 -2.77 6.70 0.21
N SER A 36 -3.63 6.82 -0.80
CA SER A 36 -3.81 5.77 -1.81
C SER A 36 -2.50 5.47 -2.56
N TYR A 37 -1.81 6.52 -3.03
CA TYR A 37 -0.52 6.37 -3.69
C TYR A 37 0.54 5.73 -2.79
N MET A 38 0.61 6.13 -1.51
CA MET A 38 1.53 5.50 -0.54
C MET A 38 1.24 4.00 -0.38
N GLY A 39 -0.03 3.61 -0.30
CA GLY A 39 -0.40 2.20 -0.21
C GLY A 39 -0.02 1.39 -1.45
N GLU A 40 -0.13 1.98 -2.65
CA GLU A 40 0.35 1.36 -3.90
C GLU A 40 1.87 1.19 -3.92
N VAL A 41 2.63 2.21 -3.50
CA VAL A 41 4.09 2.13 -3.40
C VAL A 41 4.52 1.02 -2.44
N LEU A 42 3.88 0.91 -1.28
CA LEU A 42 4.15 -0.18 -0.34
C LEU A 42 3.86 -1.56 -0.96
N HIS A 43 2.78 -1.68 -1.73
CA HIS A 43 2.46 -2.91 -2.44
C HIS A 43 3.57 -3.30 -3.43
N ARG A 44 4.06 -2.34 -4.22
CA ARG A 44 5.13 -2.57 -5.21
C ARG A 44 6.47 -2.94 -4.56
N ILE A 45 6.79 -2.34 -3.41
CA ILE A 45 7.99 -2.70 -2.63
C ILE A 45 7.89 -4.15 -2.16
N GLU A 46 6.71 -4.58 -1.70
CA GLU A 46 6.44 -5.95 -1.29
C GLU A 46 6.59 -6.94 -2.46
N GLU A 47 6.03 -6.63 -3.62
CA GLU A 47 6.18 -7.45 -4.84
C GLU A 47 7.65 -7.60 -5.25
N ALA A 48 8.41 -6.50 -5.23
CA ALA A 48 9.84 -6.52 -5.54
C ALA A 48 10.62 -7.41 -4.55
N ARG A 49 10.30 -7.33 -3.25
CA ARG A 49 10.92 -8.19 -2.23
C ARG A 49 10.58 -9.66 -2.44
N ASP A 50 9.30 -9.96 -2.71
CA ASP A 50 8.85 -11.34 -2.91
C ASP A 50 9.52 -11.95 -4.16
N ALA A 51 9.72 -11.16 -5.22
CA ALA A 51 10.49 -11.57 -6.40
C ALA A 51 11.98 -11.84 -6.09
N LEU A 52 12.62 -10.99 -5.28
CA LEU A 52 14.01 -11.20 -4.84
C LEU A 52 14.17 -12.48 -4.02
N ASN A 53 13.24 -12.77 -3.12
CA ASN A 53 13.26 -13.99 -2.30
C ASN A 53 13.06 -15.24 -3.16
N ALA A 54 12.08 -15.23 -4.07
CA ALA A 54 11.85 -16.35 -4.98
C ALA A 54 13.06 -16.62 -5.90
N SER A 55 13.72 -15.55 -6.36
CA SER A 55 14.97 -15.64 -7.10
C SER A 55 16.07 -16.29 -6.24
N SER A 56 16.29 -15.80 -5.02
CA SER A 56 17.29 -16.34 -4.08
C SER A 56 17.08 -17.83 -3.75
N GLU A 57 15.85 -18.26 -3.51
CA GLU A 57 15.52 -19.67 -3.28
C GLU A 57 15.84 -20.55 -4.50
N THR A 58 15.65 -20.02 -5.71
CA THR A 58 15.97 -20.72 -6.95
C THR A 58 17.47 -20.88 -7.14
N TYR A 59 18.28 -19.88 -6.74
CA TYR A 59 19.74 -19.97 -6.77
C TYR A 59 20.32 -20.96 -5.74
N LEU A 60 19.70 -21.08 -4.56
CA LEU A 60 20.18 -21.98 -3.49
C LEU A 60 19.81 -23.46 -3.72
N LYS A 61 18.89 -23.76 -4.65
CA LYS A 61 18.45 -25.12 -4.98
C LYS A 61 19.11 -25.71 -6.23
N LYS A 62 20.00 -24.96 -6.88
CA LYS A 62 20.85 -25.43 -8.00
C LYS A 62 22.26 -25.73 -7.50
#